data_AF-A0A958SWZ0-F1
#
_entry.id   AF-A0A958SWZ0-F1
#
_cell.length_a   1.000
_cell.length_b   1.000
_cell.length_c   1.000
_cell.angle_alpha   90.00
_cell.angle_beta   90.00
_cell.angle_gamma   90.00
#
_symmetry.space_group_name_H-M   'P 1'
#
loop_
_entity.id
_entity.type
_entity.pdbx_description
1 polymer ?
#
loop_
_entity_poly.entity_id
_entity_poly.type
_entity_poly.pdbx_seq_one_letter_code
_entity_poly.pdbx_strand_id
1 'polypeptide(L)'
;QQEFSKELLSVEEISESLSRIIGLITTTNPNCTIIFTVSPVRHLKDGFVENTRSKAHLISAIHKTLEIHTACFYFPSYELMMDELRDYRFYNEDMLHPNPVAVNYIWDKFQQVWFTDEARAFSKRIDAVQKSLEHKPFNPQSKSHQDFLR
;
A
#
# COMPACT_ATOMS: atom_id res chain seq x y z
N GLN A 1 12.08 19.24 -15.32
CA GLN A 1 11.03 18.29 -15.73
C GLN A 1 10.83 18.40 -17.25
N GLN A 2 11.91 18.27 -18.05
CA GLN A 2 11.86 18.42 -19.53
C GLN A 2 11.91 17.07 -20.27
N GLU A 3 12.12 15.95 -19.58
CA GLU A 3 12.28 14.64 -20.22
C GLU A 3 11.07 13.71 -20.09
N PHE A 4 9.96 14.18 -19.51
CA PHE A 4 8.74 13.38 -19.35
C PHE A 4 7.52 14.18 -19.79
N SER A 5 6.81 13.65 -20.78
CA SER A 5 5.45 14.08 -21.08
C SER A 5 4.51 13.51 -20.03
N LYS A 6 3.60 14.35 -19.53
CA LYS A 6 2.59 13.93 -18.59
C LYS A 6 1.27 13.77 -19.31
N GLU A 7 0.67 12.60 -19.18
CA GLU A 7 -0.63 12.29 -19.76
C GLU A 7 -1.47 11.45 -18.80
N LEU A 8 -2.78 11.49 -19.00
CA LEU A 8 -3.73 10.62 -18.30
C LEU A 8 -4.00 9.41 -19.18
N LEU A 9 -3.44 8.26 -18.80
CA LEU A 9 -3.65 7.00 -19.51
C LEU A 9 -5.12 6.55 -19.42
N SER A 10 -5.64 5.99 -20.50
CA SER A 10 -6.95 5.33 -20.54
C SER A 10 -6.99 4.07 -19.69
N VAL A 11 -8.19 3.60 -19.38
CA VAL A 11 -8.42 2.33 -18.67
C VAL A 11 -7.81 1.16 -19.45
N GLU A 12 -7.95 1.17 -20.78
CA GLU A 12 -7.39 0.18 -21.71
C GLU A 12 -5.87 0.10 -21.61
N GLU A 13 -5.18 1.23 -21.76
CA GLU A 13 -3.72 1.30 -21.71
C GLU A 13 -3.17 0.79 -20.37
N ILE A 14 -3.82 1.15 -19.27
CA ILE A 14 -3.44 0.67 -17.93
C ILE A 14 -3.68 -0.84 -17.84
N SER A 15 -4.83 -1.36 -18.26
CA SER A 15 -5.18 -2.79 -18.17
C SER A 15 -4.22 -3.65 -18.99
N GLU A 16 -3.83 -3.19 -20.18
CA GLU A 16 -2.82 -3.86 -21.01
C GLU A 16 -1.46 -3.87 -20.33
N SER A 17 -1.06 -2.74 -19.74
CA SER A 17 0.19 -2.64 -19.00
C SER A 17 0.23 -3.59 -17.80
N LEU A 18 -0.86 -3.64 -17.01
CA LEU A 18 -0.99 -4.57 -15.89
C LEU A 18 -0.93 -6.04 -16.36
N SER A 19 -1.62 -6.37 -17.45
CA SER A 19 -1.57 -7.73 -18.03
C SER A 19 -0.16 -8.13 -18.47
N ARG A 20 0.61 -7.20 -19.06
CA ARG A 20 2.02 -7.43 -19.39
C ARG A 20 2.86 -7.67 -18.14
N ILE A 21 2.68 -6.87 -17.10
CA ILE A 21 3.38 -7.03 -15.82
C ILE A 21 3.07 -8.40 -15.19
N ILE A 22 1.80 -8.80 -15.17
CA ILE A 22 1.38 -10.12 -14.68
C ILE A 22 2.09 -11.22 -15.46
N GLY A 23 2.10 -11.15 -16.80
CA GLY A 23 2.79 -12.13 -17.65
C GLY A 23 4.29 -12.25 -17.38
N LEU A 24 4.97 -11.13 -17.13
CA LEU A 24 6.39 -11.13 -16.78
C LEU A 24 6.64 -11.78 -15.41
N ILE A 25 5.80 -11.48 -14.41
CA ILE A 25 5.89 -12.06 -13.07
C ILE A 25 5.63 -13.57 -13.14
N THR A 26 4.58 -14.00 -13.83
CA THR A 26 4.19 -15.41 -13.91
C THR A 26 5.18 -16.25 -14.73
N THR A 27 5.89 -15.64 -15.69
CA THR A 27 7.02 -16.29 -16.37
C THR A 27 8.15 -16.65 -15.39
N THR A 28 8.34 -15.84 -14.35
CA THR A 28 9.37 -16.07 -13.32
C THR A 28 8.85 -16.98 -12.20
N ASN A 29 7.61 -16.79 -11.76
CA ASN A 29 6.96 -17.59 -10.73
C ASN A 29 5.47 -17.82 -11.07
N PRO A 30 5.13 -18.96 -11.69
CA PRO A 30 3.75 -19.28 -12.08
C PRO A 30 2.77 -19.40 -10.91
N ASN A 31 3.27 -19.64 -9.69
CA ASN A 31 2.46 -19.81 -8.49
C ASN A 31 2.32 -18.51 -7.69
N CYS A 32 2.80 -17.39 -8.21
CA CYS A 32 2.68 -16.09 -7.56
C CYS A 32 1.22 -15.66 -7.47
N THR A 33 0.81 -15.20 -6.27
CA THR A 33 -0.43 -14.45 -6.08
C THR A 33 -0.14 -12.97 -6.13
N ILE A 34 -0.86 -12.22 -6.95
CA ILE A 34 -0.67 -10.77 -7.11
C ILE A 34 -1.84 -10.04 -6.46
N ILE A 35 -1.53 -9.12 -5.54
CA ILE A 35 -2.54 -8.29 -4.88
C ILE A 35 -2.31 -6.85 -5.32
N PHE A 36 -3.25 -6.30 -6.07
CA PHE A 36 -3.28 -4.90 -6.46
C PHE A 36 -3.91 -4.05 -5.36
N THR A 37 -3.49 -2.79 -5.27
CA THR A 37 -4.15 -1.79 -4.45
C THR A 37 -3.91 -0.40 -5.04
N VAL A 38 -4.85 0.51 -4.86
CA VAL A 38 -4.66 1.92 -5.21
C VAL A 38 -4.37 2.67 -3.92
N SER A 39 -3.24 3.39 -3.87
CA SER A 39 -2.86 4.15 -2.68
C SER A 39 -3.93 5.19 -2.30
N PRO A 40 -4.25 5.39 -1.01
CA PRO A 40 -5.16 6.43 -0.55
C PRO A 40 -4.59 7.85 -0.59
N VAL A 41 -3.29 8.02 -0.88
CA VAL A 41 -2.62 9.32 -0.92
C VAL A 41 -3.25 10.23 -1.98
N ARG A 42 -3.46 11.51 -1.60
CA ARG A 42 -3.99 12.54 -2.50
C ARG A 42 -2.84 13.20 -3.28
N HIS A 43 -2.79 13.01 -4.59
CA HIS A 43 -1.79 13.63 -5.47
C HIS A 43 -2.33 14.95 -6.03
N LEU A 44 -2.34 16.01 -5.20
CA LEU A 44 -2.98 17.28 -5.54
C LEU A 44 -2.11 18.25 -6.34
N LYS A 45 -0.86 17.89 -6.67
CA LYS A 45 0.04 18.73 -7.48
C LYS A 45 -0.61 19.17 -8.81
N ASP A 46 -1.53 18.35 -9.31
CA ASP A 46 -2.19 18.53 -10.60
C ASP A 46 -3.69 18.81 -10.49
N GLY A 47 -4.17 19.06 -9.27
CA GLY A 47 -5.56 19.37 -8.98
C GLY A 47 -6.41 18.16 -8.56
N PHE A 48 -7.50 18.47 -7.87
CA PHE A 48 -8.45 17.49 -7.32
C PHE A 48 -9.13 16.66 -8.42
N VAL A 49 -9.44 17.30 -9.55
CA VAL A 49 -10.10 16.65 -10.70
C VAL A 49 -9.20 15.57 -11.28
N GLU A 50 -7.95 15.90 -11.57
CA GLU A 50 -7.00 14.94 -12.17
C GLU A 50 -6.62 13.81 -11.21
N ASN A 51 -6.49 14.10 -9.90
CA ASN A 51 -6.32 13.06 -8.90
C ASN A 51 -7.53 12.09 -8.89
N THR A 52 -8.75 12.61 -8.97
CA THR A 52 -9.96 11.77 -8.96
C THR A 52 -10.06 10.94 -10.23
N ARG A 53 -9.85 11.56 -11.40
CA ARG A 53 -9.88 10.87 -12.70
C ARG A 53 -8.82 9.77 -12.80
N SER A 54 -7.58 10.05 -12.42
CA SER A 54 -6.50 9.07 -12.45
C SER A 54 -6.76 7.88 -11.52
N LYS A 55 -7.26 8.12 -10.30
CA LYS A 55 -7.64 7.03 -9.37
C LYS A 55 -8.80 6.20 -9.94
N ALA A 56 -9.81 6.83 -10.52
CA ALA A 56 -10.92 6.13 -11.17
C ALA A 56 -10.46 5.26 -12.35
N HIS A 57 -9.52 5.75 -13.16
CA HIS A 57 -8.93 4.97 -14.25
C HIS A 57 -8.14 3.76 -13.71
N LEU A 58 -7.32 3.95 -12.67
CA LEU A 58 -6.56 2.87 -12.03
C LEU A 58 -7.47 1.79 -11.46
N ILE A 59 -8.51 2.17 -10.70
CA ILE A 59 -9.46 1.22 -10.09
C ILE A 59 -10.19 0.44 -11.19
N SER A 60 -10.73 1.14 -12.18
CA SER A 60 -11.42 0.49 -13.31
C SER A 60 -10.52 -0.48 -14.07
N ALA A 61 -9.27 -0.09 -14.33
CA ALA A 61 -8.31 -0.93 -15.06
C ALA A 61 -7.88 -2.15 -14.26
N ILE A 62 -7.69 -2.00 -12.95
CA ILE A 62 -7.42 -3.13 -12.05
C ILE A 62 -8.58 -4.12 -12.14
N HIS A 63 -9.83 -3.68 -11.92
CA HIS A 63 -10.98 -4.58 -11.96
C HIS A 63 -11.16 -5.28 -13.30
N LYS A 64 -10.98 -4.57 -14.42
CA LYS A 64 -10.95 -5.17 -15.77
C LYS A 64 -9.85 -6.24 -15.91
N THR A 65 -8.69 -6.02 -15.29
CA THR A 65 -7.59 -7.00 -15.27
C THR A 65 -7.95 -8.25 -14.45
N LEU A 66 -8.64 -8.08 -13.31
CA LEU A 66 -9.03 -9.20 -12.45
C LEU A 66 -10.06 -10.13 -13.10
N GLU A 67 -10.91 -9.62 -13.99
CA GLU A 67 -11.86 -10.44 -14.76
C GLU A 67 -11.16 -11.46 -15.66
N ILE A 68 -9.92 -11.18 -16.05
CA ILE A 68 -9.11 -12.00 -16.96
C ILE A 68 -8.15 -12.91 -16.19
N HIS A 69 -7.61 -12.45 -15.06
CA HIS A 69 -6.53 -13.13 -14.32
C HIS A 69 -7.01 -13.66 -12.96
N THR A 70 -7.21 -14.97 -12.85
CA THR A 70 -7.81 -15.61 -11.65
C THR A 70 -6.92 -15.67 -10.41
N ALA A 71 -5.60 -15.48 -10.55
CA ALA A 71 -4.64 -15.45 -9.43
C ALA A 71 -4.28 -14.02 -8.97
N CYS A 72 -5.10 -13.04 -9.39
CA CYS A 72 -4.94 -11.65 -9.03
C CYS A 72 -6.11 -11.20 -8.14
N PHE A 73 -5.82 -10.30 -7.20
CA PHE A 73 -6.80 -9.79 -6.24
C PHE A 73 -6.67 -8.29 -6.06
N TYR A 74 -7.69 -7.65 -5.49
CA TYR A 74 -7.65 -6.25 -5.10
C TYR A 74 -7.82 -6.09 -3.60
N PHE A 75 -6.93 -5.30 -2.99
CA PHE A 75 -7.07 -4.83 -1.63
C PHE A 75 -7.51 -3.35 -1.62
N PRO A 76 -8.65 -3.01 -0.98
CA PRO A 76 -9.30 -1.71 -1.12
C PRO A 76 -8.74 -0.63 -0.17
N SER A 77 -7.43 -0.35 -0.22
CA SER A 77 -6.82 0.65 0.68
C SER A 77 -7.30 2.08 0.42
N TYR A 78 -7.63 2.41 -0.83
CA TYR A 78 -8.20 3.71 -1.20
C TYR A 78 -9.59 3.88 -0.59
N GLU A 79 -10.47 2.89 -0.75
CA GLU A 79 -11.85 2.90 -0.27
C GLU A 79 -11.89 2.89 1.25
N LEU A 80 -11.06 2.09 1.92
CA LEU A 80 -10.94 2.12 3.39
C LEU A 80 -10.61 3.54 3.89
N MET A 81 -9.72 4.26 3.19
CA MET A 81 -9.43 5.65 3.54
C MET A 81 -10.61 6.57 3.25
N MET A 82 -11.24 6.43 2.08
CA MET A 82 -12.29 7.35 1.64
C MET A 82 -13.63 7.13 2.36
N ASP A 83 -13.92 5.93 2.85
CA ASP A 83 -15.21 5.55 3.41
C ASP A 83 -15.15 5.29 4.92
N GLU A 84 -14.15 4.57 5.43
CA GLU A 84 -14.04 4.28 6.86
C GLU A 84 -13.22 5.35 7.62
N LEU A 85 -12.20 5.92 6.97
CA LEU A 85 -11.27 6.90 7.56
C LEU A 85 -11.37 8.30 6.93
N ARG A 86 -12.58 8.71 6.53
CA ARG A 86 -12.84 9.92 5.74
C ARG A 86 -12.39 11.24 6.39
N ASP A 87 -12.33 11.28 7.72
CA ASP A 87 -12.07 12.49 8.52
C ASP A 87 -10.61 12.97 8.42
N TYR A 88 -10.38 14.29 8.35
CA TYR A 88 -9.05 14.90 8.31
C TYR A 88 -8.14 14.49 9.47
N ARG A 89 -8.70 14.06 10.61
CA ARG A 89 -7.95 13.50 11.75
C ARG A 89 -7.11 12.27 11.38
N PHE A 90 -7.36 11.65 10.24
CA PHE A 90 -6.64 10.49 9.72
C PHE A 90 -5.57 10.85 8.70
N TYR A 91 -5.37 12.13 8.42
CA TYR A 91 -4.30 12.63 7.56
C TYR A 91 -3.17 13.24 8.40
N ASN A 92 -1.97 13.29 7.83
CA ASN A 92 -0.86 14.06 8.36
C ASN A 92 -1.13 15.56 8.21
N GLU A 93 -0.24 16.38 8.76
CA GLU A 93 -0.33 17.85 8.68
C GLU A 93 -0.42 18.39 7.24
N ASP A 94 0.11 17.64 6.26
CA ASP A 94 0.02 17.99 4.85
C ASP A 94 -1.38 17.80 4.24
N MET A 95 -2.30 17.14 4.95
CA MET A 95 -3.67 16.82 4.50
C MET A 95 -3.73 15.92 3.24
N LEU A 96 -2.60 15.29 2.87
CA LEU A 96 -2.47 14.44 1.67
C LEU A 96 -2.20 12.99 2.02
N HIS A 97 -1.32 12.76 2.98
CA HIS A 97 -0.89 11.42 3.37
C HIS A 97 -1.69 10.93 4.58
N PRO A 98 -2.08 9.64 4.61
CA PRO A 98 -2.62 9.04 5.82
C PRO A 98 -1.62 9.14 6.97
N ASN A 99 -2.11 9.41 8.18
CA ASN A 99 -1.29 9.43 9.37
C ASN A 99 -1.03 8.02 9.92
N PRO A 100 -0.17 7.86 10.94
CA PRO A 100 0.15 6.55 11.48
C PRO A 100 -1.07 5.75 11.96
N VAL A 101 -2.12 6.41 12.48
CA VAL A 101 -3.36 5.73 12.89
C VAL A 101 -4.04 5.09 11.70
N ALA A 102 -4.18 5.84 10.60
CA ALA A 102 -4.78 5.35 9.36
C ALA A 102 -3.95 4.25 8.70
N VAL A 103 -2.62 4.43 8.64
CA VAL A 103 -1.69 3.42 8.10
C VAL A 103 -1.81 2.11 8.89
N ASN A 104 -1.80 2.18 10.22
CA ASN A 104 -1.93 0.99 11.06
C ASN A 104 -3.28 0.29 10.89
N TYR A 105 -4.37 1.07 10.76
CA TYR A 105 -5.70 0.51 10.54
C TYR A 105 -5.78 -0.25 9.20
N ILE A 106 -5.31 0.37 8.11
CA ILE A 106 -5.29 -0.26 6.78
C ILE A 106 -4.38 -1.50 6.79
N TRP A 107 -3.24 -1.43 7.48
CA TRP A 107 -2.32 -2.56 7.60
C TRP A 107 -2.94 -3.72 8.37
N ASP A 108 -3.63 -3.47 9.48
CA ASP A 108 -4.35 -4.50 10.23
C ASP A 108 -5.42 -5.18 9.38
N LYS A 109 -6.21 -4.41 8.60
CA LYS A 109 -7.17 -4.97 7.64
C LYS A 109 -6.50 -5.83 6.57
N PHE A 110 -5.37 -5.39 6.03
CA PHE A 110 -4.60 -6.18 5.07
C PHE A 110 -4.15 -7.51 5.65
N GLN A 111 -3.55 -7.47 6.85
CA GLN A 111 -3.12 -8.68 7.54
C GLN A 111 -4.30 -9.61 7.82
N GLN A 112 -5.46 -9.08 8.23
CA GLN A 112 -6.68 -9.88 8.49
C GLN A 112 -7.11 -10.73 7.30
N VAL A 113 -6.97 -10.19 6.09
CA VAL A 113 -7.40 -10.89 4.88
C VAL A 113 -6.30 -11.80 4.31
N TRP A 114 -5.05 -11.35 4.34
CA TRP A 114 -3.98 -11.96 3.53
C TRP A 114 -2.93 -12.74 4.32
N PHE A 115 -2.89 -12.62 5.65
CA PHE A 115 -1.91 -13.32 6.48
C PHE A 115 -2.56 -14.51 7.17
N THR A 116 -1.86 -15.64 7.16
CA THR A 116 -2.19 -16.76 8.06
C THR A 116 -1.98 -16.33 9.51
N ASP A 117 -2.56 -17.08 10.46
CA ASP A 117 -2.38 -16.78 11.88
C ASP A 117 -0.92 -16.88 12.32
N GLU A 118 -0.16 -17.83 11.74
CA GLU A 118 1.28 -17.95 11.97
C GLU A 118 2.04 -16.73 11.44
N ALA A 119 1.73 -16.29 10.22
CA ALA A 119 2.36 -15.12 9.61
C ALA A 119 2.05 -13.84 10.41
N ARG A 120 0.81 -13.69 10.91
CA ARG A 120 0.41 -12.58 11.77
C ARG A 120 1.14 -12.61 13.12
N ALA A 121 1.25 -13.78 13.75
CA ALA A 121 2.00 -13.93 15.00
C ALA A 121 3.49 -13.61 14.82
N PHE A 122 4.08 -14.04 13.70
CA PHE A 122 5.45 -13.72 13.35
C PHE A 122 5.63 -12.21 13.08
N SER A 123 4.71 -11.58 12.35
CA SER A 123 4.75 -10.14 12.09
C SER A 123 4.69 -9.31 13.38
N LYS A 124 3.90 -9.71 14.39
CA LYS A 124 3.89 -9.04 15.70
C LYS A 124 5.23 -9.10 16.42
N ARG A 125 5.98 -10.20 16.27
CA ARG A 125 7.32 -10.34 16.85
C ARG A 125 8.30 -9.39 16.16
N ILE A 126 8.23 -9.28 14.84
CA ILE A 126 9.05 -8.32 14.07
C ILE A 126 8.73 -6.89 14.49
N ASP A 127 7.46 -6.53 14.57
CA ASP A 127 7.01 -5.19 14.99
C ASP A 127 7.54 -4.83 16.40
N ALA A 128 7.51 -5.77 17.34
CA ALA A 128 8.08 -5.58 18.67
C ALA A 128 9.59 -5.30 18.64
N VAL A 129 10.34 -6.00 17.79
CA VAL A 129 11.78 -5.77 17.60
C VAL A 129 12.02 -4.40 16.97
N GLN A 130 11.30 -4.06 15.90
CA GLN A 130 11.43 -2.77 15.21
C GLN A 130 11.13 -1.59 16.16
N LYS A 131 10.04 -1.65 16.91
CA LYS A 131 9.70 -0.62 17.91
C LYS A 131 10.75 -0.51 19.01
N SER A 132 11.35 -1.63 19.42
CA SER A 132 12.42 -1.62 20.42
C SER A 132 13.71 -1.00 19.88
N LEU A 133 14.00 -1.14 18.58
CA LEU A 133 15.13 -0.50 17.90
C LEU A 133 14.89 1.02 17.68
N GLU A 134 13.65 1.41 17.38
CA GLU A 134 13.27 2.82 17.19
C GLU A 134 13.17 3.59 18.53
N HIS A 135 12.92 2.89 19.63
CA HIS A 135 12.81 3.49 20.94
C HIS A 135 14.15 4.10 21.38
N LYS A 136 14.16 5.39 21.74
CA LYS A 136 15.34 6.02 22.35
C LYS A 136 15.56 5.43 23.75
N PRO A 137 16.64 4.66 24.00
CA PRO A 137 16.89 4.05 25.29
C PRO A 137 17.13 5.13 26.37
N PHE A 138 16.54 4.93 27.54
CA PHE A 138 16.75 5.84 28.69
C PHE A 138 18.22 5.87 29.13
N ASN A 139 18.91 4.73 29.04
CA ASN A 139 20.37 4.64 29.21
C ASN A 139 21.00 3.85 28.04
N PRO A 140 21.48 4.55 27.00
CA PRO A 140 22.10 3.94 25.82
C PRO A 140 23.35 3.10 26.15
N GLN A 141 24.03 3.37 27.26
CA GLN A 141 25.24 2.64 27.66
C GLN A 141 24.96 1.46 28.60
N SER A 142 23.70 1.19 28.95
CA SER A 142 23.35 0.04 29.78
C SER A 142 23.73 -1.28 29.09
N LYS A 143 24.26 -2.23 29.86
CA LYS A 143 24.66 -3.55 29.35
C LYS A 143 23.50 -4.26 28.64
N SER A 144 22.30 -4.18 29.19
CA SER A 144 21.09 -4.75 28.60
C SER A 144 20.72 -4.14 27.24
N HIS A 145 20.92 -2.84 27.04
CA HIS A 145 20.66 -2.21 25.74
C HIS A 145 21.75 -2.55 24.72
N GLN A 146 23.02 -2.59 25.14
CA GLN A 146 24.13 -3.00 24.30
C GLN A 146 24.04 -4.49 23.88
N ASP A 147 23.59 -5.35 24.78
CA ASP A 147 23.34 -6.77 24.50
C ASP A 147 22.11 -6.96 23.58
N PHE A 148 21.12 -6.07 23.64
CA PHE A 148 19.95 -6.09 22.74
C PHE A 148 20.27 -5.65 21.30
N LEU A 149 21.28 -4.79 21.11
CA LEU A 149 21.71 -4.32 19.79
C LEU A 149 22.66 -5.28 19.05
N ARG A 150 23.16 -6.32 19.73
CA ARG A 150 24.06 -7.33 19.17
C ARG A 150 23.28 -8.53 18.63
#